data_AF-A0A6M0K7N2-F1
#
_entry.id   AF-A0A6M0K7N2-F1
#
_cell.length_a   1.000
_cell.length_b   1.000
_cell.length_c   1.000
_cell.angle_alpha   90.00
_cell.angle_beta   90.00
_cell.angle_gamma   90.00
#
_symmetry.space_group_name_H-M   'P 1'
#
loop_
_entity.id
_entity.type
_entity.pdbx_description
1 polymer ?
#
loop_
_entity_poly.entity_id
_entity_poly.type
_entity_poly.pdbx_seq_one_letter_code
_entity_poly.pdbx_strand_id
1 'polypeptide(L)'
;MGELETYALIDFIPFEAEAYFRLFARQNLSIWPSQLLTLPLGLLALWLAWRGRARPLGILLGLCWIWVGISFHLRLYAELSWAATYVGWAFIVAGLLLMALALPIGARTARTSGLGTKFLGGIGLGLSGLALYPLMPLVTQLSWQEAQVFGVAPDATTLVTLGCLLMTGRPTWPLAILPLAWCCASGATWLALGWMPGLLLPVGGLIFIALALWPSFERPAPARSVSELEPSARRGETCFLDRTLTRPDTAGARHEPES
;
A
#
# COMPACT_ATOMS: atom_id res chain seq x y z
N MET A 1 -42.22 17.44 2.42
CA MET A 1 -41.16 16.74 3.19
C MET A 1 -41.71 15.36 3.48
N GLY A 2 -41.28 14.24 2.89
CA GLY A 2 -40.41 14.01 1.74
C GLY A 2 -40.53 12.53 1.38
N GLU A 3 -40.82 12.20 0.12
CA GLU A 3 -40.91 10.81 -0.37
C GLU A 3 -39.57 10.05 -0.26
N LEU A 4 -38.48 10.74 0.07
CA LEU A 4 -37.15 10.18 0.30
C LEU A 4 -36.95 9.59 1.71
N GLU A 5 -37.81 9.88 2.68
CA GLU A 5 -37.74 9.24 4.01
C GLU A 5 -38.34 7.82 4.01
N THR A 6 -39.15 7.49 3.00
CA THR A 6 -39.80 6.18 2.85
C THR A 6 -38.88 5.12 2.27
N TYR A 7 -37.79 5.52 1.60
CA TYR A 7 -36.85 4.58 0.99
C TYR A 7 -35.83 4.10 2.02
N ALA A 8 -35.88 2.81 2.34
CA ALA A 8 -34.87 2.14 3.13
C ALA A 8 -33.71 1.67 2.22
N LEU A 9 -32.52 1.50 2.78
CA LEU A 9 -31.34 1.04 2.03
C LEU A 9 -31.57 -0.32 1.34
N ILE A 10 -32.43 -1.15 1.93
CA ILE A 10 -32.84 -2.45 1.39
C ILE A 10 -33.63 -2.33 0.07
N ASP A 11 -34.33 -1.22 -0.17
CA ASP A 11 -35.13 -1.02 -1.39
C ASP A 11 -34.26 -0.87 -2.65
N PHE A 12 -32.96 -0.59 -2.46
CA PHE A 12 -31.97 -0.49 -3.54
C PHE A 12 -31.19 -1.80 -3.76
N ILE A 13 -31.44 -2.83 -2.95
CA ILE A 13 -30.76 -4.13 -3.03
C ILE A 13 -31.79 -5.19 -3.44
N PRO A 14 -31.86 -5.55 -4.74
CA PRO A 14 -32.89 -6.45 -5.26
C PRO A 14 -32.57 -7.94 -4.99
N PHE A 15 -31.85 -8.27 -3.92
CA PHE A 15 -31.40 -9.62 -3.63
C PHE A 15 -31.21 -9.86 -2.12
N GLU A 16 -31.34 -11.13 -1.73
CA GLU A 16 -31.16 -11.61 -0.36
C GLU A 16 -29.69 -11.93 -0.04
N ALA A 17 -29.36 -12.01 1.24
CA ALA A 17 -27.99 -12.26 1.71
C ALA A 17 -27.45 -13.61 1.21
N GLU A 18 -28.29 -14.64 1.20
CA GLU A 18 -27.95 -15.98 0.72
C GLU A 18 -27.63 -15.96 -0.77
N ALA A 19 -28.34 -15.15 -1.56
CA ALA A 19 -28.03 -14.98 -2.99
C ALA A 19 -26.66 -14.33 -3.18
N TYR A 20 -26.31 -13.37 -2.33
CA TYR A 20 -25.00 -12.73 -2.34
C TYR A 20 -23.89 -13.71 -1.96
N PHE A 21 -24.05 -14.49 -0.88
CA PHE A 21 -23.05 -15.49 -0.46
C PHE A 21 -22.82 -16.59 -1.48
N ARG A 22 -23.87 -17.03 -2.19
CA ARG A 22 -23.75 -17.99 -3.29
C ARG A 22 -22.85 -17.52 -4.42
N LEU A 23 -22.67 -16.20 -4.63
CA LEU A 23 -21.70 -15.69 -5.60
C LEU A 23 -20.26 -16.04 -5.21
N PHE A 24 -19.92 -15.93 -3.93
CA PHE A 24 -18.60 -16.33 -3.44
C PHE A 24 -18.37 -17.83 -3.60
N ALA A 25 -19.37 -18.65 -3.27
CA ALA A 25 -19.31 -20.10 -3.50
C ALA A 25 -19.06 -20.45 -4.98
N ARG A 26 -19.84 -19.86 -5.89
CA ARG A 26 -19.70 -20.08 -7.34
C ARG A 26 -18.32 -19.63 -7.84
N GLN A 27 -17.85 -18.47 -7.40
CA GLN A 27 -16.53 -17.96 -7.74
C GLN A 27 -15.42 -18.91 -7.26
N ASN A 28 -15.42 -19.28 -5.98
CA ASN A 28 -14.38 -20.12 -5.38
C ASN A 28 -14.33 -21.52 -6.00
N LEU A 29 -15.49 -22.12 -6.29
CA LEU A 29 -15.58 -23.40 -6.98
C LEU A 29 -15.04 -23.30 -8.43
N SER A 30 -15.30 -22.20 -9.13
CA SER A 30 -14.84 -22.03 -10.52
C SER A 30 -13.33 -21.90 -10.66
N ILE A 31 -12.66 -21.41 -9.62
CA ILE A 31 -11.20 -21.22 -9.59
C ILE A 31 -10.49 -22.32 -8.80
N TRP A 32 -11.21 -23.27 -8.22
CA TRP A 32 -10.59 -24.36 -7.48
C TRP A 32 -9.67 -25.17 -8.41
N PRO A 33 -8.43 -25.52 -8.00
CA PRO A 33 -7.78 -25.31 -6.70
C PRO A 33 -6.86 -24.08 -6.65
N SER A 34 -6.83 -23.25 -7.70
CA SER A 34 -5.92 -22.10 -7.81
C SER A 34 -6.09 -21.06 -6.68
N GLN A 35 -7.23 -21.09 -5.96
CA GLN A 35 -7.44 -20.27 -4.76
C GLN A 35 -6.40 -20.52 -3.67
N LEU A 36 -5.71 -21.66 -3.64
CA LEU A 36 -4.61 -21.91 -2.70
C LEU A 36 -3.43 -20.94 -2.93
N LEU A 37 -3.32 -20.34 -4.11
CA LEU A 37 -2.31 -19.33 -4.43
C LEU A 37 -2.65 -17.95 -3.85
N THR A 38 -3.88 -17.71 -3.40
CA THR A 38 -4.31 -16.40 -2.90
C THR A 38 -3.56 -15.99 -1.63
N LEU A 39 -3.40 -16.92 -0.69
CA LEU A 39 -2.66 -16.68 0.55
C LEU A 39 -1.18 -16.34 0.31
N PRO A 40 -0.39 -17.13 -0.45
CA PRO A 40 1.00 -16.77 -0.73
C PRO A 40 1.12 -15.49 -1.55
N LEU A 41 0.18 -15.19 -2.47
CA LEU A 41 0.16 -13.90 -3.17
C LEU A 41 -0.12 -12.72 -2.24
N GLY A 42 -1.04 -12.87 -1.28
CA GLY A 42 -1.31 -11.87 -0.26
C GLY A 42 -0.10 -11.61 0.64
N LEU A 43 0.58 -12.68 1.09
CA LEU A 43 1.80 -12.57 1.88
C LEU A 43 2.94 -11.94 1.07
N LEU A 44 3.04 -12.27 -0.22
CA LEU A 44 3.96 -11.64 -1.15
C LEU A 44 3.68 -10.15 -1.29
N ALA A 45 2.42 -9.72 -1.38
CA ALA A 45 2.07 -8.30 -1.42
C ALA A 45 2.54 -7.56 -0.15
N LEU A 46 2.27 -8.11 1.03
CA LEU A 46 2.75 -7.54 2.30
C LEU A 46 4.27 -7.50 2.38
N TRP A 47 4.94 -8.55 1.91
CA TRP A 47 6.40 -8.60 1.86
C TRP A 47 6.97 -7.56 0.89
N LEU A 48 6.38 -7.38 -0.30
CA LEU A 48 6.79 -6.36 -1.26
C LEU A 48 6.58 -4.96 -0.71
N ALA A 49 5.48 -4.71 -0.01
CA ALA A 49 5.22 -3.47 0.71
C ALA A 49 6.27 -3.22 1.80
N TRP A 50 6.58 -4.25 2.61
CA TRP A 50 7.63 -4.18 3.63
C TRP A 50 9.02 -3.90 3.04
N ARG A 51 9.34 -4.50 1.90
CA ARG A 51 10.60 -4.27 1.17
C ARG A 51 10.64 -2.94 0.42
N GLY A 52 9.56 -2.16 0.43
CA GLY A 52 9.44 -0.90 -0.31
C GLY A 52 9.51 -1.07 -1.84
N ARG A 53 9.10 -2.23 -2.34
CA ARG A 53 9.15 -2.61 -3.76
C ARG A 53 7.86 -2.19 -4.46
N ALA A 54 7.69 -0.87 -4.65
CA ALA A 54 6.44 -0.30 -5.18
C ALA A 54 6.03 -0.86 -6.55
N ARG A 55 6.99 -1.06 -7.47
CA ARG A 55 6.72 -1.58 -8.82
C ARG A 55 6.04 -2.95 -8.84
N PRO A 56 6.67 -4.03 -8.33
CA PRO A 56 6.02 -5.34 -8.31
C PRO A 56 4.78 -5.36 -7.40
N LEU A 57 4.73 -4.55 -6.33
CA LEU A 57 3.54 -4.44 -5.48
C LEU A 57 2.34 -3.89 -6.25
N GLY A 58 2.49 -2.77 -6.95
CA GLY A 58 1.41 -2.16 -7.72
C GLY A 58 0.98 -2.99 -8.91
N ILE A 59 1.91 -3.72 -9.55
CA ILE A 59 1.57 -4.72 -10.57
C ILE A 59 0.72 -5.84 -9.97
N LEU A 60 1.15 -6.42 -8.85
CA LEU A 60 0.43 -7.51 -8.19
C LEU A 60 -0.97 -7.08 -7.74
N LEU A 61 -1.06 -6.00 -6.98
CA LEU A 61 -2.35 -5.47 -6.51
C LEU A 61 -3.23 -5.06 -7.68
N GLY A 62 -2.67 -4.41 -8.71
CA GLY A 62 -3.41 -3.99 -9.88
C GLY A 62 -4.02 -5.16 -10.65
N LEU A 63 -3.26 -6.25 -10.84
CA LEU A 63 -3.78 -7.48 -11.44
C LEU A 63 -4.89 -8.10 -10.61
N CYS A 64 -4.76 -8.14 -9.28
CA CYS A 64 -5.82 -8.62 -8.38
C CYS A 64 -7.10 -7.77 -8.53
N TRP A 65 -6.97 -6.43 -8.54
CA TRP A 65 -8.12 -5.53 -8.71
C TRP A 65 -8.82 -5.71 -10.05
N ILE A 66 -8.06 -5.79 -11.14
CA ILE A 66 -8.62 -6.05 -12.49
C ILE A 66 -9.31 -7.41 -12.52
N TRP A 67 -8.67 -8.45 -11.98
CA TRP A 67 -9.24 -9.80 -11.93
C TRP A 67 -10.54 -9.84 -11.13
N VAL A 68 -10.60 -9.21 -9.96
CA VAL A 68 -11.84 -9.12 -9.15
C VAL A 68 -12.92 -8.32 -9.88
N GLY A 69 -12.57 -7.21 -10.53
CA GLY A 69 -13.50 -6.44 -11.34
C GLY A 69 -14.13 -7.28 -12.46
N ILE A 70 -13.33 -8.06 -13.18
CA ILE A 70 -13.82 -8.90 -14.28
C ILE A 70 -14.57 -10.13 -13.78
N SER A 71 -13.92 -10.94 -12.94
CA SER A 71 -14.42 -12.27 -12.57
C SER A 71 -15.56 -12.22 -11.57
N PHE A 72 -15.49 -11.35 -10.56
CA PHE A 72 -16.55 -11.23 -9.56
C PHE A 72 -17.61 -10.24 -10.00
N HIS A 73 -17.24 -8.98 -10.27
CA HIS A 73 -18.23 -7.94 -10.53
C HIS A 73 -18.93 -8.08 -11.87
N LEU A 74 -18.18 -8.12 -12.97
CA LEU A 74 -18.77 -8.11 -14.32
C LEU A 74 -19.39 -9.46 -14.72
N ARG A 75 -18.84 -10.58 -14.26
CA ARG A 75 -19.33 -11.92 -14.66
C ARG A 75 -20.37 -12.51 -13.73
N LEU A 76 -20.27 -12.28 -12.42
CA LEU A 76 -21.16 -12.91 -11.44
C LEU A 76 -22.13 -11.88 -10.85
N TYR A 77 -21.62 -10.78 -10.31
CA TYR A 77 -22.46 -9.85 -9.57
C TYR A 77 -23.35 -8.99 -10.49
N ALA A 78 -22.94 -8.72 -11.73
CA ALA A 78 -23.74 -8.04 -12.74
C ALA A 78 -25.02 -8.79 -13.12
N GLU A 79 -25.09 -10.11 -12.87
CA GLU A 79 -26.33 -10.89 -13.05
C GLU A 79 -27.38 -10.52 -11.99
N LEU A 80 -26.96 -10.07 -10.79
CA LEU A 80 -27.86 -9.73 -9.68
C LEU A 80 -28.16 -8.24 -9.60
N SER A 81 -27.18 -7.38 -9.91
CA SER A 81 -27.32 -5.94 -9.75
C SER A 81 -26.68 -5.19 -10.91
N TRP A 82 -27.46 -4.32 -11.55
CA TRP A 82 -26.96 -3.42 -12.59
C TRP A 82 -25.82 -2.53 -12.08
N ALA A 83 -25.82 -2.19 -10.78
CA ALA A 83 -24.78 -1.39 -10.14
C ALA A 83 -23.42 -2.09 -10.16
N ALA A 84 -23.41 -3.43 -10.12
CA ALA A 84 -22.18 -4.21 -10.14
C ALA A 84 -21.38 -4.02 -11.43
N THR A 85 -22.04 -3.71 -12.55
CA THR A 85 -21.36 -3.39 -13.81
C THR A 85 -20.47 -2.15 -13.67
N TYR A 86 -21.01 -1.08 -13.09
CA TYR A 86 -20.26 0.16 -12.86
C TYR A 86 -19.14 -0.03 -11.85
N VAL A 87 -19.40 -0.78 -10.78
CA VAL A 87 -18.38 -1.12 -9.80
C VAL A 87 -17.26 -1.96 -10.43
N GLY A 88 -17.58 -2.93 -11.29
CA GLY A 88 -16.59 -3.75 -11.98
C GLY A 88 -15.63 -2.92 -12.82
N TRP A 89 -16.14 -1.94 -13.56
CA TRP A 89 -15.30 -0.99 -14.29
C TRP A 89 -14.46 -0.11 -13.37
N ALA A 90 -15.02 0.36 -12.25
CA ALA A 90 -14.26 1.12 -11.26
C ALA A 90 -13.10 0.30 -10.66
N PHE A 91 -13.29 -1.01 -10.43
CA PHE A 91 -12.23 -1.92 -9.99
C PHE A 91 -11.13 -2.10 -11.03
N ILE A 92 -11.49 -2.21 -12.32
CA ILE A 92 -10.51 -2.28 -13.42
C ILE A 92 -9.69 -0.99 -13.48
N VAL A 93 -10.35 0.17 -13.41
CA VAL A 93 -9.68 1.48 -13.40
C VAL A 93 -8.74 1.61 -12.19
N ALA A 94 -9.19 1.22 -11.00
CA ALA A 94 -8.34 1.20 -9.80
C ALA A 94 -7.10 0.33 -10.01
N GLY A 95 -7.26 -0.85 -10.59
CA GLY A 95 -6.14 -1.74 -10.87
C GLY A 95 -5.16 -1.14 -11.88
N LEU A 96 -5.65 -0.51 -12.94
CA LEU A 96 -4.81 0.20 -13.90
C LEU A 96 -4.06 1.37 -13.26
N LEU A 97 -4.71 2.13 -12.37
CA LEU A 97 -4.07 3.21 -11.60
C LEU A 97 -2.95 2.69 -10.70
N LEU A 98 -3.20 1.58 -10.00
CA LEU A 98 -2.20 0.92 -9.15
C LEU A 98 -0.98 0.47 -9.97
N MET A 99 -1.20 -0.07 -11.18
CA MET A 99 -0.10 -0.45 -12.07
C MET A 99 0.62 0.77 -12.62
N ALA A 100 -0.11 1.78 -13.10
CA ALA A 100 0.45 2.98 -13.73
C ALA A 100 1.34 3.77 -12.77
N LEU A 101 0.89 3.96 -11.52
CA LEU A 101 1.67 4.70 -10.52
C LEU A 101 2.88 3.90 -10.00
N ALA A 102 2.94 2.60 -10.28
CA ALA A 102 4.03 1.71 -9.92
C ALA A 102 5.14 1.61 -10.99
N LEU A 103 4.92 2.14 -12.19
CA LEU A 103 5.86 2.07 -13.32
C LEU A 103 7.12 2.96 -13.25
N PRO A 104 7.16 4.14 -12.57
CA PRO A 104 8.33 5.00 -12.60
C PRO A 104 9.60 4.28 -12.11
N ILE A 105 10.63 4.23 -12.95
CA ILE A 105 11.92 3.56 -12.68
C ILE A 105 12.59 4.29 -11.51
N GLY A 106 12.81 3.57 -10.40
CA GLY A 106 13.46 4.14 -9.21
C GLY A 106 12.50 4.62 -8.11
N ALA A 107 11.18 4.42 -8.26
CA ALA A 107 10.21 4.64 -7.18
C ALA A 107 10.37 3.60 -6.07
N ARG A 108 11.49 3.62 -5.34
CA ARG A 108 11.52 3.10 -3.98
C ARG A 108 10.57 3.99 -3.18
N THR A 109 9.58 3.39 -2.54
CA THR A 109 8.90 4.08 -1.44
C THR A 109 9.98 4.41 -0.42
N ALA A 110 10.10 5.70 -0.09
CA ALA A 110 11.01 6.11 0.96
C ALA A 110 10.61 5.29 2.19
N ARG A 111 11.47 4.35 2.60
CA ARG A 111 11.24 3.61 3.82
C ARG A 111 11.22 4.66 4.91
N THR A 112 10.05 4.95 5.47
CA THR A 112 9.98 5.72 6.71
C THR A 112 10.86 4.94 7.67
N SER A 113 11.96 5.54 8.11
CA SER A 113 13.01 4.89 8.87
C SER A 113 12.49 4.49 10.25
N GLY A 114 11.80 3.36 10.35
CA GLY A 114 11.24 2.81 11.60
C GLY A 114 9.93 2.03 11.42
N LEU A 115 9.64 1.14 12.38
CA LEU A 115 8.32 0.53 12.58
C LEU A 115 7.34 1.58 13.16
N GLY A 116 7.11 2.67 12.43
CA GLY A 116 6.17 3.71 12.84
C GLY A 116 4.73 3.18 12.91
N THR A 117 3.86 3.86 13.64
CA THR A 117 2.46 3.49 13.85
C THR A 117 1.71 3.17 12.54
N LYS A 118 1.95 3.96 11.48
CA LYS A 118 1.35 3.72 10.14
C LYS A 118 1.80 2.40 9.53
N PHE A 119 3.08 2.05 9.66
CA PHE A 119 3.65 0.83 9.12
C PHE A 119 3.10 -0.40 9.85
N LEU A 120 3.09 -0.38 11.19
CA LEU A 120 2.51 -1.45 12.01
C LEU A 120 1.01 -1.61 11.78
N GLY A 121 0.28 -0.49 11.71
CA GLY A 121 -1.14 -0.50 11.39
C GLY A 121 -1.42 -1.03 9.98
N GLY A 122 -0.54 -0.75 9.01
CA GLY A 122 -0.65 -1.28 7.65
C GLY A 122 -0.45 -2.79 7.59
N ILE A 123 0.52 -3.32 8.36
CA ILE A 123 0.69 -4.77 8.54
C ILE A 123 -0.56 -5.38 9.18
N GLY A 124 -1.04 -4.79 10.29
CA GLY A 124 -2.23 -5.28 10.99
C GLY A 124 -3.46 -5.32 10.08
N LEU A 125 -3.70 -4.25 9.32
CA LEU A 125 -4.81 -4.14 8.38
C LEU A 125 -4.67 -5.17 7.25
N GLY A 126 -3.47 -5.28 6.67
CA GLY A 126 -3.20 -6.24 5.61
C GLY A 126 -3.37 -7.70 6.05
N LEU A 127 -2.84 -8.06 7.21
CA LEU A 127 -3.00 -9.39 7.80
C LEU A 127 -4.46 -9.67 8.17
N SER A 128 -5.19 -8.66 8.64
CA SER A 128 -6.62 -8.82 8.94
C SER A 128 -7.43 -9.16 7.68
N GLY A 129 -7.11 -8.56 6.54
CA GLY A 129 -7.71 -8.92 5.24
C GLY A 129 -7.36 -10.34 4.79
N LEU A 130 -6.15 -10.80 5.07
CA LEU A 130 -5.70 -12.16 4.75
C LEU A 130 -6.27 -13.24 5.66
N ALA A 131 -6.61 -12.92 6.91
CA ALA A 131 -6.97 -13.91 7.91
C ALA A 131 -8.46 -13.88 8.26
N LEU A 132 -9.03 -12.71 8.54
CA LEU A 132 -10.39 -12.62 9.09
C LEU A 132 -11.45 -13.06 8.07
N TYR A 133 -11.31 -12.67 6.80
CA TYR A 133 -12.26 -13.06 5.75
C TYR A 133 -12.27 -14.56 5.40
N PRO A 134 -11.11 -15.22 5.19
CA PRO A 134 -11.12 -16.67 4.94
C PRO A 134 -11.47 -17.50 6.17
N LEU A 135 -11.24 -16.99 7.38
CA LEU A 135 -11.63 -17.65 8.63
C LEU A 135 -13.07 -17.30 9.06
N MET A 136 -13.72 -16.36 8.38
CA MET A 136 -15.10 -15.95 8.68
C MET A 136 -16.08 -17.14 8.70
N PRO A 137 -15.99 -18.14 7.80
CA PRO A 137 -16.86 -19.32 7.85
C PRO A 137 -16.69 -20.19 9.10
N LEU A 138 -15.59 -20.07 9.85
CA LEU A 138 -15.42 -20.81 11.11
C LEU A 138 -16.24 -20.25 12.26
N VAL A 139 -16.51 -18.95 12.24
CA VAL A 139 -17.19 -18.22 13.31
C VAL A 139 -18.63 -17.85 12.93
N THR A 140 -19.03 -18.14 11.69
CA THR A 140 -20.36 -17.89 11.14
C THR A 140 -20.96 -19.20 10.63
N GLN A 141 -22.25 -19.22 10.31
CA GLN A 141 -22.92 -20.40 9.74
C GLN A 141 -22.62 -20.58 8.22
N LEU A 142 -21.59 -19.90 7.70
CA LEU A 142 -21.22 -19.95 6.28
C LEU A 142 -20.44 -21.23 5.97
N SER A 143 -20.54 -21.67 4.72
CA SER A 143 -19.73 -22.75 4.19
C SER A 143 -18.30 -22.28 3.89
N TRP A 144 -17.32 -23.18 3.98
CA TRP A 144 -15.95 -22.94 3.51
C TRP A 144 -15.88 -22.51 2.04
N GLN A 145 -16.86 -22.90 1.23
CA GLN A 145 -16.95 -22.49 -0.17
C GLN A 145 -17.28 -21.00 -0.31
N GLU A 146 -17.94 -20.39 0.67
CA GLU A 146 -18.33 -18.97 0.67
C GLU A 146 -17.25 -18.07 1.28
N ALA A 147 -16.09 -18.64 1.62
CA ALA A 147 -14.96 -17.93 2.19
C ALA A 147 -14.49 -16.80 1.26
N GLN A 148 -14.32 -15.61 1.81
CA GLN A 148 -13.81 -14.48 1.06
C GLN A 148 -12.27 -14.50 1.11
N VAL A 149 -11.62 -14.77 -0.02
CA VAL A 149 -10.15 -14.86 -0.10
C VAL A 149 -9.55 -13.70 -0.89
N PHE A 150 -8.32 -13.32 -0.54
CA PHE A 150 -7.60 -12.23 -1.20
C PHE A 150 -7.43 -12.47 -2.71
N GLY A 151 -7.60 -11.44 -3.53
CA GLY A 151 -7.45 -11.52 -4.99
C GLY A 151 -8.59 -12.25 -5.69
N VAL A 152 -9.66 -12.61 -4.96
CA VAL A 152 -10.87 -13.24 -5.51
C VAL A 152 -12.10 -12.50 -5.01
N ALA A 153 -12.18 -12.28 -3.69
CA ALA A 153 -13.22 -11.47 -3.07
C ALA A 153 -12.79 -9.99 -3.03
N PRO A 154 -13.72 -9.06 -3.30
CA PRO A 154 -13.42 -7.63 -3.32
C PRO A 154 -13.09 -7.05 -1.95
N ASP A 155 -13.75 -7.53 -0.89
CA ASP A 155 -13.57 -7.00 0.46
C ASP A 155 -12.17 -7.32 1.03
N ALA A 156 -11.76 -8.59 0.94
CA ALA A 156 -10.40 -9.01 1.33
C ALA A 156 -9.32 -8.28 0.51
N THR A 157 -9.53 -8.13 -0.80
CA THR A 157 -8.57 -7.44 -1.69
C THR A 157 -8.43 -5.97 -1.34
N THR A 158 -9.54 -5.30 -1.05
CA THR A 158 -9.57 -3.90 -0.62
C THR A 158 -8.81 -3.69 0.67
N LEU A 159 -9.05 -4.54 1.68
CA LEU A 159 -8.43 -4.40 3.00
C LEU A 159 -6.90 -4.59 2.94
N VAL A 160 -6.43 -5.56 2.16
CA VAL A 160 -5.00 -5.80 1.92
C VAL A 160 -4.36 -4.65 1.17
N THR A 161 -5.07 -4.08 0.20
CA THR A 161 -4.60 -2.92 -0.58
C THR A 161 -4.42 -1.72 0.33
N LEU A 162 -5.42 -1.39 1.17
CA LEU A 162 -5.32 -0.31 2.14
C LEU A 162 -4.15 -0.49 3.12
N GLY A 163 -3.95 -1.72 3.63
CA GLY A 163 -2.81 -2.05 4.47
C GLY A 163 -1.46 -1.82 3.78
N CYS A 164 -1.32 -2.32 2.55
CA CYS A 164 -0.13 -2.10 1.72
C CYS A 164 0.13 -0.61 1.46
N LEU A 165 -0.91 0.16 1.12
CA LEU A 165 -0.80 1.60 0.87
C LEU A 165 -0.30 2.35 2.11
N LEU A 166 -0.78 2.00 3.30
CA LEU A 166 -0.36 2.63 4.55
C LEU A 166 1.13 2.37 4.87
N MET A 167 1.67 1.22 4.45
CA MET A 167 3.09 0.87 4.61
C MET A 167 4.02 1.66 3.67
N THR A 168 3.50 2.28 2.61
CA THR A 168 4.34 2.98 1.62
C THR A 168 4.86 4.34 2.08
N GLY A 169 4.27 4.94 3.13
CA GLY A 169 4.68 6.23 3.69
C GLY A 169 4.52 7.44 2.76
N ARG A 170 3.92 7.26 1.57
CA ARG A 170 3.65 8.32 0.59
C ARG A 170 2.20 8.80 0.72
N PRO A 171 1.86 10.01 0.23
CA PRO A 171 0.47 10.41 0.07
C PRO A 171 -0.22 9.47 -0.93
N THR A 172 -0.95 8.48 -0.41
CA THR A 172 -1.65 7.44 -1.17
C THR A 172 -3.12 7.78 -1.42
N TRP A 173 -3.57 8.98 -1.04
CA TRP A 173 -4.95 9.43 -1.20
C TRP A 173 -5.54 9.19 -2.60
N PRO A 174 -4.84 9.52 -3.72
CA PRO A 174 -5.37 9.24 -5.05
C PRO A 174 -5.65 7.75 -5.31
N LEU A 175 -4.85 6.86 -4.69
CA LEU A 175 -5.00 5.41 -4.81
C LEU A 175 -5.98 4.83 -3.80
N ALA A 176 -6.22 5.53 -2.68
CA ALA A 176 -7.10 5.10 -1.62
C ALA A 176 -8.56 5.49 -1.85
N ILE A 177 -8.86 6.48 -2.71
CA ILE A 177 -10.25 6.92 -2.99
C ILE A 177 -11.12 5.75 -3.44
N LEU A 178 -10.67 4.94 -4.39
CA LEU A 178 -11.46 3.81 -4.91
C LEU A 178 -11.63 2.68 -3.86
N PRO A 179 -10.57 2.20 -3.18
CA PRO A 179 -10.69 1.32 -2.01
C PRO A 179 -11.65 1.83 -0.93
N LEU A 180 -11.59 3.11 -0.58
CA LEU A 180 -12.46 3.70 0.45
C LEU A 180 -13.91 3.85 -0.03
N ALA A 181 -14.11 4.19 -1.30
CA ALA A 181 -15.45 4.19 -1.90
C ALA A 181 -16.06 2.77 -1.86
N TRP A 182 -15.25 1.74 -2.09
CA TRP A 182 -15.68 0.35 -1.95
C TRP A 182 -16.00 -0.01 -0.48
N CYS A 183 -15.22 0.44 0.49
CA CYS A 183 -15.55 0.29 1.92
C CYS A 183 -16.96 0.82 2.23
N CYS A 184 -17.34 1.98 1.67
CA CYS A 184 -18.68 2.54 1.83
C CYS A 184 -19.75 1.70 1.11
N ALA A 185 -19.51 1.32 -0.14
CA ALA A 185 -20.48 0.55 -0.94
C ALA A 185 -20.74 -0.86 -0.35
N SER A 186 -19.68 -1.56 0.04
CA SER A 186 -19.76 -2.87 0.70
C SER A 186 -20.41 -2.74 2.08
N GLY A 187 -20.04 -1.72 2.88
CA GLY A 187 -20.68 -1.45 4.16
C GLY A 187 -22.18 -1.19 4.03
N ALA A 188 -22.60 -0.40 3.04
CA ALA A 188 -24.01 -0.18 2.74
C ALA A 188 -24.72 -1.49 2.33
N THR A 189 -24.08 -2.31 1.51
CA THR A 189 -24.61 -3.61 1.10
C THR A 189 -24.85 -4.51 2.31
N TRP A 190 -23.86 -4.64 3.19
CA TRP A 190 -23.97 -5.47 4.38
C TRP A 190 -24.96 -4.96 5.43
N LEU A 191 -25.10 -3.64 5.58
CA LEU A 191 -26.11 -3.04 6.45
C LEU A 191 -27.53 -3.34 5.96
N ALA A 192 -27.78 -3.19 4.66
CA ALA A 192 -29.08 -3.51 4.09
C ALA A 192 -29.40 -5.01 4.18
N LEU A 193 -28.41 -5.87 3.95
CA LEU A 193 -28.56 -7.32 4.12
C LEU A 193 -28.65 -7.78 5.59
N GLY A 194 -28.52 -6.87 6.56
CA GLY A 194 -28.61 -7.19 8.00
C GLY A 194 -27.46 -8.03 8.54
N TRP A 195 -26.34 -8.14 7.81
CA TRP A 195 -25.22 -9.02 8.17
C TRP A 195 -24.07 -8.23 8.81
N MET A 196 -24.14 -8.07 10.12
CA MET A 196 -23.18 -7.31 10.96
C MET A 196 -21.69 -7.64 10.72
N PRO A 197 -21.27 -8.91 10.55
CA PRO A 197 -19.84 -9.21 10.34
C PRO A 197 -19.25 -8.55 9.09
N GLY A 198 -20.08 -8.19 8.10
CA GLY A 198 -19.65 -7.49 6.88
C GLY A 198 -19.17 -6.05 7.13
N LEU A 199 -19.45 -5.49 8.30
CA LEU A 199 -18.94 -4.18 8.72
C LEU A 199 -17.43 -4.16 9.00
N LEU A 200 -16.76 -5.32 8.95
CA LEU A 200 -15.31 -5.39 9.06
C LEU A 200 -14.61 -4.49 8.04
N LEU A 201 -15.11 -4.43 6.79
CA LEU A 201 -14.50 -3.61 5.75
C LEU A 201 -14.60 -2.09 6.01
N PRO A 202 -15.79 -1.51 6.28
CA PRO A 202 -15.89 -0.09 6.59
C PRO A 202 -15.10 0.27 7.85
N VAL A 203 -15.08 -0.58 8.88
CA VAL A 203 -14.22 -0.37 10.05
C VAL A 203 -12.74 -0.32 9.65
N GLY A 204 -12.29 -1.24 8.79
CA GLY A 204 -10.94 -1.22 8.23
C GLY A 204 -10.63 0.06 7.44
N GLY A 205 -11.58 0.57 6.66
CA GLY A 205 -11.48 1.84 5.94
C GLY A 205 -11.34 3.04 6.89
N LEU A 206 -12.12 3.08 7.97
CA LEU A 206 -12.01 4.11 9.00
C LEU A 206 -10.66 4.06 9.72
N ILE A 207 -10.17 2.87 10.05
CA ILE A 207 -8.83 2.66 10.64
C ILE A 207 -7.76 3.19 9.68
N PHE A 208 -7.87 2.89 8.38
CA PHE A 208 -6.97 3.42 7.37
C PHE A 208 -6.96 4.96 7.38
N ILE A 209 -8.12 5.60 7.36
CA ILE A 209 -8.24 7.07 7.39
C ILE A 209 -7.61 7.65 8.66
N ALA A 210 -7.94 7.09 9.82
CA ALA A 210 -7.42 7.54 11.11
C ALA A 210 -5.88 7.44 11.16
N LEU A 211 -5.31 6.34 10.68
CA LEU A 211 -3.87 6.14 10.64
C LEU A 211 -3.17 6.96 9.55
N ALA A 212 -3.81 7.17 8.40
CA ALA A 212 -3.28 7.99 7.32
C ALA A 212 -3.16 9.45 7.76
N LEU A 213 -4.17 9.97 8.47
CA LEU A 213 -4.21 11.32 9.05
C LEU A 213 -3.37 11.46 10.33
N TRP A 214 -2.97 10.36 10.96
CA TRP A 214 -2.18 10.41 12.19
C TRP A 214 -0.88 11.19 11.97
N PRO A 215 -0.57 12.21 12.79
CA PRO A 215 0.67 12.96 12.65
C PRO A 215 1.86 12.02 12.89
N SER A 216 2.77 11.96 11.92
CA SER A 216 4.04 11.25 12.08
C SER A 216 4.87 12.03 13.08
N PHE A 217 4.90 11.61 14.34
CA PHE A 217 5.84 12.14 15.32
C PHE A 217 7.24 11.66 14.92
N GLU A 218 7.89 12.39 14.02
CA GLU A 218 9.32 12.23 13.79
C GLU A 218 9.99 12.64 15.10
N ARG A 219 10.60 11.67 15.81
CA ARG A 219 11.47 12.00 16.92
C ARG A 219 12.53 12.96 16.36
N PRO A 220 12.71 14.16 16.93
CA PRO A 220 13.75 15.07 16.50
C PRO A 220 15.06 14.28 16.42
N ALA A 221 15.72 14.32 15.26
CA ALA A 221 17.04 13.72 15.14
C ALA A 221 17.88 14.23 16.31
N PRO A 222 18.56 13.34 17.07
CA PRO A 222 19.41 13.79 18.17
C PRO A 222 20.33 14.86 17.58
N ALA A 223 20.25 16.07 18.13
CA ALA A 223 21.07 17.19 17.70
C ALA A 223 22.50 16.66 17.65
N ARG A 224 23.11 16.65 16.45
CA ARG A 224 24.53 16.32 16.31
C ARG A 224 25.23 17.24 17.29
N SER A 225 25.82 16.66 18.34
CA SER A 225 26.54 17.42 19.34
C SER A 225 27.59 18.25 18.60
N VAL A 226 27.57 19.56 18.82
CA VAL A 226 28.47 20.55 18.20
C VAL A 226 29.95 20.27 18.53
N SER A 227 30.25 19.22 19.30
CA SER A 227 31.61 18.76 19.63
C SER A 227 32.41 18.22 18.44
N GLU A 228 31.81 17.95 17.28
CA GLU A 228 32.54 17.58 16.04
C GLU A 228 32.91 18.78 15.15
N LEU A 229 32.56 20.01 15.55
CA LEU A 229 32.85 21.25 14.82
C LEU A 229 34.04 22.03 15.40
N GLU A 230 34.88 21.44 16.26
CA GLU A 230 36.19 22.04 16.53
C GLU A 230 37.06 21.92 15.27
N PRO A 231 37.46 23.05 14.63
CA PRO A 231 38.48 23.01 13.61
C PRO A 231 39.78 22.60 14.31
N SER A 232 40.46 21.64 13.72
CA SER A 232 41.88 21.35 13.90
C SER A 232 42.72 22.62 13.65
N ALA A 233 42.69 23.56 14.58
CA ALA A 233 43.45 24.80 14.59
C ALA A 233 44.51 24.76 15.70
N ARG A 234 45.28 23.67 15.78
CA ARG A 234 46.56 23.60 16.52
C ARG A 234 47.48 22.55 15.91
N ARG A 235 47.99 22.79 14.70
CA ARG A 235 49.22 22.15 14.22
C ARG A 235 49.75 22.93 13.03
N GLY A 236 50.60 23.93 13.27
CA GLY A 236 51.21 24.65 12.15
C GLY A 236 51.92 25.96 12.44
N GLU A 237 52.08 26.41 13.68
CA GLU A 237 52.80 27.66 13.96
C GLU A 237 53.84 27.48 15.06
N THR A 238 54.97 26.87 14.70
CA THR A 238 56.31 27.19 15.25
C THR A 238 57.37 26.58 14.34
N CYS A 239 57.81 27.30 13.31
CA CYS A 239 59.19 27.24 12.84
C CYS A 239 59.53 28.58 12.20
N PHE A 240 59.84 29.52 13.09
CA PHE A 240 60.27 30.88 12.81
C PHE A 240 61.73 30.85 12.37
N LEU A 241 61.98 31.42 11.19
CA LEU A 241 63.17 32.21 10.77
C LEU A 241 64.56 31.74 11.23
N ASP A 242 65.41 31.38 10.25
CA ASP A 242 66.70 32.06 10.05
C ASP A 242 67.36 31.66 8.71
N ARG A 243 67.48 32.60 7.77
CA ARG A 243 68.74 32.90 7.04
C ARG A 243 68.52 33.96 5.97
N THR A 244 68.87 35.17 6.37
CA THR A 244 69.24 36.29 5.51
C THR A 244 70.46 36.00 4.64
N LEU A 245 70.32 36.35 3.36
CA LEU A 245 71.24 37.13 2.51
C LEU A 245 72.77 36.91 2.64
N THR A 246 73.38 36.40 1.56
CA THR A 246 74.63 36.95 0.97
C THR A 246 74.82 36.45 -0.48
N ARG A 247 74.83 37.39 -1.44
CA ARG A 247 75.56 37.32 -2.74
C ARG A 247 77.03 37.78 -2.48
N PRO A 248 78.04 37.75 -3.40
CA PRO A 248 78.02 37.57 -4.86
C PRO A 248 79.21 36.75 -5.51
N ASP A 249 79.14 36.62 -6.84
CA ASP A 249 80.19 36.57 -7.89
C ASP A 249 81.48 35.72 -7.78
N THR A 250 81.73 34.83 -8.75
CA THR A 250 82.62 35.05 -9.94
C THR A 250 83.07 33.74 -10.63
N ALA A 251 83.18 33.83 -11.95
CA ALA A 251 84.22 33.26 -12.83
C ALA A 251 84.24 31.78 -13.29
N GLY A 252 84.09 31.63 -14.62
CA GLY A 252 84.87 30.72 -15.49
C GLY A 252 84.39 29.26 -15.58
N ALA A 253 84.39 28.56 -16.70
CA ALA A 253 84.92 28.81 -18.02
C ALA A 253 84.28 27.83 -19.04
N ARG A 254 84.15 28.31 -20.28
CA ARG A 254 84.20 27.63 -21.60
C ARG A 254 84.34 26.10 -21.64
N HIS A 255 83.51 25.41 -22.43
CA HIS A 255 83.82 24.99 -23.81
C HIS A 255 82.65 24.17 -24.45
N GLU A 256 82.22 24.63 -25.62
CA GLU A 256 81.75 23.95 -26.86
C GLU A 256 82.02 22.43 -27.07
N PRO A 257 81.56 21.80 -28.19
CA PRO A 257 80.28 21.95 -28.90
C PRO A 257 79.70 20.59 -29.45
N GLU A 258 78.53 20.71 -30.11
CA GLU A 258 78.03 19.97 -31.30
C GLU A 258 78.16 18.44 -31.43
N SER A 259 77.00 17.76 -31.48
CA SER A 259 76.42 17.22 -32.73
C SER A 259 75.00 16.72 -32.50
#